data_AF-A0AAV3URT5-F1
#
_entry.id   AF-A0AAV3URT5-F1
#
_cell.length_a   1.000
_cell.length_b   1.000
_cell.length_c   1.000
_cell.angle_alpha   90.00
_cell.angle_beta   90.00
_cell.angle_gamma   90.00
#
_symmetry.space_group_name_H-M   'P 1'
#
loop_
_entity.id
_entity.type
_entity.pdbx_description
1 polymer ?
#
loop_
_entity_poly.entity_id
_entity_poly.type
_entity_poly.pdbx_seq_one_letter_code
_entity_poly.pdbx_strand_id
1 'polypeptide(L)' 'MYQRGAEVNLFSDSFAARLIQLWQQNRAEVYYRETVASAEQADAMLHLAEDLHQYLREFASLQHECVCST' A
#
# COMPACT_ATOMS: atom_id res chain seq x y z
N MET A 1 -11.12 4.38 2.77
CA MET A 1 -10.23 4.36 1.58
C MET A 1 -10.16 2.95 1.02
N TYR A 2 -9.61 1.97 1.75
CA TYR A 2 -9.52 0.58 1.30
C TYR A 2 -10.86 -0.14 1.09
N GLN A 3 -11.83 0.00 2.00
CA GLN A 3 -13.20 -0.54 1.80
C GLN A 3 -13.87 -0.03 0.53
N ARG A 4 -13.68 1.26 0.22
CA ARG A 4 -14.28 1.89 -0.96
C ARG A 4 -13.67 1.38 -2.28
N GLY A 5 -12.43 0.90 -2.24
CA GLY A 5 -11.76 0.25 -3.38
C GLY A 5 -12.31 -1.14 -3.68
N ALA A 6 -12.69 -1.89 -2.65
CA ALA A 6 -13.36 -3.19 -2.82
C ALA A 6 -14.80 -3.02 -3.37
N GLU A 7 -15.54 -2.02 -2.87
CA GLU A 7 -16.90 -1.68 -3.34
C GLU A 7 -16.94 -1.31 -4.83
N VAL A 8 -15.86 -0.77 -5.39
CA VAL A 8 -15.75 -0.43 -6.83
C VAL A 8 -15.00 -1.49 -7.66
N ASN A 9 -14.79 -2.70 -7.10
CA ASN A 9 -14.07 -3.81 -7.74
C ASN A 9 -12.62 -3.50 -8.15
N LEU A 10 -11.97 -2.53 -7.50
CA LEU A 10 -10.54 -2.23 -7.75
C LEU A 10 -9.63 -3.38 -7.29
N PHE A 11 -10.07 -4.13 -6.27
CA PHE A 11 -9.40 -5.32 -5.73
C PHE A 11 -10.38 -6.13 -4.87
N SER A 12 -10.11 -7.42 -4.64
CA SER A 12 -10.97 -8.30 -3.85
C SER A 12 -11.03 -7.91 -2.36
N ASP A 13 -12.08 -8.31 -1.66
CA ASP A 13 -12.22 -8.10 -0.21
C ASP A 13 -11.05 -8.68 0.59
N SER A 14 -10.57 -9.86 0.18
CA SER A 14 -9.40 -10.51 0.78
C SER A 14 -8.11 -9.71 0.61
N PHE A 15 -7.97 -8.99 -0.50
CA PHE A 15 -6.83 -8.10 -0.75
C PHE A 15 -6.96 -6.79 0.03
N ALA A 16 -8.17 -6.23 0.12
CA ALA A 16 -8.44 -5.05 0.94
C ALA A 16 -8.12 -5.32 2.43
N ALA A 17 -8.47 -6.51 2.95
CA ALA A 17 -8.13 -6.92 4.30
C ALA A 17 -6.61 -6.98 4.54
N ARG A 18 -5.83 -7.48 3.57
CA ARG A 18 -4.36 -7.50 3.64
C ARG A 18 -3.75 -6.10 3.62
N LEU A 19 -4.27 -5.18 2.79
CA LEU A 19 -3.83 -3.79 2.78
C LEU A 19 -4.10 -3.08 4.12
N ILE A 20 -5.27 -3.34 4.72
CA ILE A 20 -5.60 -2.80 6.05
C ILE A 20 -4.63 -3.34 7.10
N GLN A 21 -4.31 -4.64 7.07
CA GLN A 21 -3.36 -5.24 7.98
C GLN A 21 -1.95 -4.66 7.81
N LEU A 22 -1.46 -4.52 6.57
CA LEU A 22 -0.17 -3.92 6.26
C LEU A 22 -0.09 -2.48 6.77
N TRP A 23 -1.14 -1.69 6.52
CA TRP A 23 -1.23 -0.32 7.01
C TRP A 23 -1.27 -0.27 8.54
N GLN A 24 -2.02 -1.15 9.22
CA GLN A 24 -2.06 -1.21 10.67
C GLN A 24 -0.70 -1.56 11.28
N GLN A 25 0.02 -2.53 10.70
CA GLN A 25 1.36 -2.92 11.14
C GLN A 25 2.36 -1.78 10.99
N ASN A 26 2.37 -1.10 9.84
CA ASN A 26 3.25 0.04 9.61
C ASN A 26 2.86 1.27 10.43
N ARG A 27 1.56 1.44 10.76
CA ARG A 27 1.07 2.57 11.54
C ARG A 27 1.26 2.40 13.05
N ALA A 28 1.36 1.17 13.55
CA ALA A 28 1.61 0.92 14.97
C ALA A 28 2.96 1.48 15.44
N GLU A 29 3.98 1.43 14.57
CA GLU A 29 5.30 2.05 14.77
C GLU A 29 5.22 3.59 14.86
N VAL A 30 4.25 4.21 14.19
CA VAL A 30 4.20 5.67 14.00
C VAL A 30 3.45 6.41 15.11
N TYR A 31 2.46 5.80 15.76
CA TYR A 31 1.59 6.52 16.72
C TYR A 31 2.15 6.65 18.14
N TYR A 32 3.16 5.87 18.54
CA TYR A 32 3.74 5.97 19.88
C TYR A 32 4.80 7.08 20.02
N ARG A 33 5.14 7.75 18.92
CA ARG A 33 6.00 8.94 18.94
C ARG A 33 5.21 10.11 18.35
N GLU A 34 4.62 10.92 19.23
CA GLU A 34 4.39 12.33 18.92
C GLU A 34 5.75 12.99 18.71
N THR A 35 6.33 12.84 17.53
CA THR A 35 7.57 13.53 17.16
C THR A 35 7.40 14.12 15.78
N VAL A 36 7.70 15.42 15.70
CA VAL A 36 7.95 16.21 14.50
C VAL A 36 8.40 15.32 13.35
N ALA A 37 7.76 15.43 12.18
CA ALA A 37 8.09 14.70 10.98
C ALA A 37 9.61 14.57 10.80
N SER A 38 10.14 13.42 11.19
CA SER A 38 11.57 13.17 11.26
C SER A 38 12.01 12.54 9.93
N ALA A 39 13.31 12.63 9.62
CA ALA A 39 13.88 11.91 8.49
C ALA A 39 13.51 10.41 8.52
N GLU A 40 13.50 9.82 9.73
CA GLU A 40 13.09 8.44 9.97
C GLU A 40 11.64 8.17 9.53
N GLN A 41 10.72 9.12 9.72
CA GLN A 41 9.33 8.98 9.27
C GLN A 41 9.20 9.09 7.73
N ALA A 42 10.01 9.95 7.10
CA ALA A 42 10.07 10.03 5.64
C ALA A 42 10.65 8.75 5.02
N ASP A 43 11.70 8.20 5.63
CA ASP A 43 12.30 6.93 5.21
C ASP A 43 11.32 5.77 5.42
N ALA A 44 10.57 5.73 6.52
CA ALA A 44 9.54 4.72 6.74
C ALA A 44 8.40 4.80 5.70
N MET A 45 8.00 6.01 5.31
CA MET A 45 7.01 6.20 4.24
C MET A 45 7.54 5.75 2.88
N LEU A 46 8.83 5.98 2.59
CA LEU A 46 9.46 5.53 1.35
C LEU A 46 9.51 4.00 1.29
N HIS A 47 10.00 3.34 2.34
CA HIS A 47 10.04 1.88 2.41
C HIS A 47 8.63 1.27 2.27
N LEU A 48 7.63 1.85 2.93
CA LEU A 48 6.24 1.39 2.77
C LEU A 48 5.75 1.50 1.32
N ALA A 49 6.12 2.56 0.60
CA ALA A 49 5.75 2.74 -0.80
C ALA A 49 6.44 1.71 -1.71
N GLU A 50 7.71 1.40 -1.44
CA GLU A 50 8.49 0.38 -2.16
C GLU A 50 7.92 -1.02 -1.94
N ASP A 51 7.65 -1.39 -0.69
CA ASP A 51 7.06 -2.68 -0.33
C ASP A 51 5.68 -2.86 -0.96
N LEU A 52 4.85 -1.81 -0.94
CA LEU A 52 3.55 -1.83 -1.59
C LEU A 52 3.67 -2.00 -3.10
N HIS A 53 4.62 -1.31 -3.74
CA HIS A 53 4.86 -1.41 -5.16
C HIS A 53 5.31 -2.82 -5.56
N GLN A 54 6.25 -3.40 -4.81
CA GLN A 54 6.72 -4.76 -5.05
C GLN A 54 5.60 -5.78 -4.82
N TYR A 55 4.83 -5.65 -3.75
CA TYR A 55 3.68 -6.50 -3.47
C TYR A 55 2.65 -6.45 -4.62
N LEU A 56 2.34 -5.26 -5.12
CA LEU A 56 1.46 -5.09 -6.28
C LEU A 56 2.05 -5.73 -7.54
N ARG A 57 3.36 -5.62 -7.80
CA ARG A 57 3.99 -6.28 -8.95
C ARG A 57 3.95 -7.80 -8.88
N GLU A 58 4.10 -8.36 -7.69
CA GLU A 58 4.11 -9.81 -7.47
C GLU A 58 2.71 -10.42 -7.42
N PHE A 59 1.73 -9.72 -6.85
CA PHE A 59 0.37 -10.23 -6.64
C PHE A 59 -0.66 -9.75 -7.67
N ALA A 60 -0.39 -8.71 -8.46
CA ALA A 60 -1.26 -8.36 -9.56
C ALA A 60 -1.13 -9.42 -10.66
N SER A 61 -2.12 -10.33 -10.71
CA SER A 61 -2.30 -11.28 -11.80
C SER A 61 -2.69 -10.62 -13.13
N LEU A 62 -3.02 -9.33 -13.10
CA LEU A 62 -3.24 -8.49 -14.26
C LEU A 62 -1.90 -7.95 -14.76
N GLN A 63 -1.31 -8.64 -15.74
CA GLN A 63 -0.30 -8.00 -16.59
C GLN A 63 -0.99 -6.81 -17.27
N HIS A 64 -0.56 -5.59 -16.98
CA HIS A 64 -0.99 -4.44 -17.76
C HIS A 64 -0.41 -4.63 -19.16
N GLU A 65 -1.22 -5.05 -20.13
CA GLU A 65 -0.87 -4.88 -21.54
C GLU A 65 -0.80 -3.37 -21.77
N CYS A 66 0.42 -2.85 -21.84
CA CYS A 66 0.65 -1.44 -22.12
C CYS A 66 0.11 -1.14 -23.52
N VAL A 67 -1.03 -0.45 -23.61
CA VAL A 67 -1.65 -0.02 -24.88
C VAL A 67 -0.98 1.21 -25.49
N CYS A 68 0.20 1.59 -25.02
CA CYS A 68 1.02 2.61 -25.67
C CYS A 68 1.49 2.07 -27.02
N SER A 69 0.74 2.34 -28.08
CA SER A 69 1.24 2.29 -29.45
C SER A 69 2.34 3.34 -29.62
N THR A 70 3.42 2.92 -30.27
CA THR A 70 4.62 3.67 -30.66
C THR A 70 4.37 5.11 -31.07
#